data_AF-A0A8E2ED26-F1
#
_entry.id   AF-A0A8E2ED26-F1
#
_cell.length_a   1.000
_cell.length_b   1.000
_cell.length_c   1.000
_cell.angle_alpha   90.00
_cell.angle_beta   90.00
_cell.angle_gamma   90.00
#
_symmetry.space_group_name_H-M   'P 1'
#
loop_
_entity.id
_entity.type
_entity.pdbx_description
1 polymer ?
#
loop_
_entity_poly.entity_id
_entity_poly.type
_entity_poly.pdbx_seq_one_letter_code
_entity_poly.pdbx_strand_id
1 'polypeptide(L)'
;MADYAEYLALSLGLAQIIGITFPALYTGTTFAYSSIVIPALVTYAPPKLLAKQWLQAYQFGPKFVLPLILCGTLANAMLAYFDTNPSSRIQYVVAAVTTISIMPMTLLYMEPGINGAAKCKVQQLLRDEGFEMQESTGMVRVDRHTAKEAWRKWAEKTDMKDIALMWSRINAWRWMITAVATVASASATCL
;
A
#
# COMPACT_ATOMS: atom_id res chain seq x y z
N MET A 1 39.37 12.32 -6.23
CA MET A 1 38.31 13.35 -6.11
C MET A 1 37.35 13.33 -7.30
N ALA A 2 37.82 13.19 -8.55
CA ALA A 2 36.96 13.06 -9.73
C ALA A 2 35.96 11.88 -9.62
N ASP A 3 36.45 10.69 -9.25
CA ASP A 3 35.60 9.49 -9.13
C ASP A 3 34.46 9.65 -8.12
N TYR A 4 34.68 10.36 -7.00
CA TYR A 4 33.65 10.53 -5.96
C TYR A 4 32.49 11.41 -6.45
N ALA A 5 32.78 12.48 -7.20
CA ALA A 5 31.75 13.34 -7.76
C ALA A 5 30.91 12.60 -8.81
N GLU A 6 31.54 11.73 -9.60
CA GLU A 6 30.86 10.89 -10.58
C GLU A 6 29.95 9.85 -9.92
N TYR A 7 30.44 9.14 -8.89
CA TYR A 7 29.62 8.19 -8.13
C TYR A 7 28.44 8.88 -7.43
N LEU A 8 28.65 10.08 -6.90
CA LEU A 8 27.58 10.85 -6.28
C LEU A 8 26.53 11.28 -7.32
N ALA A 9 26.95 11.79 -8.47
CA ALA A 9 26.04 12.18 -9.56
C ALA A 9 25.22 10.98 -10.06
N LEU A 10 25.85 9.83 -10.26
CA LEU A 10 25.17 8.59 -10.63
C LEU A 10 24.15 8.17 -9.55
N SER A 11 24.54 8.21 -8.28
CA SER A 11 23.66 7.84 -7.16
C SER A 11 22.44 8.76 -7.07
N LEU A 12 22.62 10.06 -7.28
CA LEU A 12 21.52 11.03 -7.31
C LEU A 12 20.60 10.80 -8.52
N GLY A 13 21.15 10.51 -9.69
CA GLY A 13 20.35 10.16 -10.88
C GLY A 13 19.52 8.88 -10.66
N LEU A 14 20.10 7.85 -10.06
CA LEU A 14 19.36 6.64 -9.67
C LEU A 14 18.27 6.94 -8.64
N ALA A 15 18.58 7.78 -7.64
CA ALA A 15 17.60 8.20 -6.65
C ALA A 15 16.43 8.97 -7.29
N GLN A 16 16.67 9.83 -8.29
CA GLN A 16 15.60 10.52 -9.03
C GLN A 16 14.69 9.51 -9.76
N ILE A 17 15.28 8.55 -10.48
CA ILE A 17 14.52 7.51 -11.20
C ILE A 17 13.66 6.69 -10.22
N ILE A 18 14.24 6.23 -9.11
CA ILE A 18 13.53 5.44 -8.10
C ILE A 18 12.46 6.29 -7.40
N GLY A 19 12.82 7.53 -7.02
CA GLY A 19 11.97 8.47 -6.30
C GLY A 19 10.70 8.84 -7.05
N ILE A 20 10.73 8.83 -8.39
CA ILE A 20 9.57 9.04 -9.25
C ILE A 20 8.85 7.72 -9.55
N THR A 21 9.59 6.70 -9.99
CA THR A 21 9.01 5.47 -10.55
C THR A 21 8.28 4.66 -9.49
N PHE A 22 8.83 4.56 -8.28
CA PHE A 22 8.28 3.65 -7.26
C PHE A 22 6.96 4.16 -6.68
N PRO A 23 6.82 5.45 -6.31
CA PRO A 23 5.52 6.02 -5.98
C PRO A 23 4.51 5.89 -7.14
N ALA A 24 4.94 6.12 -8.39
CA ALA A 24 4.07 6.00 -9.56
C ALA A 24 3.53 4.57 -9.76
N LEU A 25 4.39 3.56 -9.65
CA LEU A 25 3.99 2.15 -9.72
C LEU A 25 3.01 1.79 -8.59
N TYR A 26 3.25 2.29 -7.39
CA TYR A 26 2.34 2.07 -6.27
C TYR A 26 0.99 2.77 -6.46
N THR A 27 0.99 4.01 -6.98
CA THR A 27 -0.22 4.73 -7.39
C THR A 27 -1.03 3.92 -8.41
N GLY A 28 -0.40 3.48 -9.50
CA GLY A 28 -1.05 2.68 -10.53
C GLY A 28 -1.62 1.37 -9.98
N THR A 29 -0.86 0.68 -9.13
CA THR A 29 -1.29 -0.59 -8.51
C THR A 29 -2.51 -0.40 -7.61
N THR A 30 -2.48 0.61 -6.73
CA THR A 30 -3.59 0.87 -5.80
C THR A 30 -4.83 1.42 -6.50
N PHE A 31 -4.65 2.23 -7.55
CA PHE A 31 -5.73 2.63 -8.45
C PHE A 31 -6.35 1.41 -9.14
N ALA A 32 -5.53 0.52 -9.72
CA ALA A 32 -6.02 -0.67 -10.41
C ALA A 32 -6.82 -1.58 -9.47
N TYR A 33 -6.36 -1.80 -8.23
CA TYR A 33 -7.13 -2.56 -7.25
C TYR A 33 -8.49 -1.93 -6.96
N SER A 34 -8.51 -0.63 -6.67
CA SER A 34 -9.73 0.06 -6.21
C SER A 34 -10.73 0.30 -7.34
N SER A 35 -10.26 0.63 -8.54
CA SER A 35 -11.10 1.11 -9.65
C SER A 35 -11.40 0.04 -10.70
N ILE A 36 -10.58 -1.02 -10.79
CA ILE A 36 -10.69 -2.02 -11.85
C ILE A 36 -10.95 -3.40 -11.25
N VAL A 37 -10.03 -3.90 -10.43
CA VAL A 37 -10.07 -5.29 -9.95
C VAL A 37 -11.25 -5.54 -9.02
N ILE A 38 -11.35 -4.82 -7.91
CA ILE A 38 -12.42 -5.09 -6.92
C ILE A 38 -13.82 -4.91 -7.50
N PRO A 39 -14.14 -3.85 -8.26
CA PRO A 39 -15.46 -3.72 -8.89
C PRO A 39 -15.81 -4.91 -9.79
N ALA A 40 -14.87 -5.40 -10.60
CA ALA A 40 -15.08 -6.57 -11.44
C ALA A 40 -15.31 -7.83 -10.60
N LEU A 41 -14.48 -8.09 -9.59
CA LEU A 41 -14.63 -9.26 -8.72
C LEU A 41 -15.98 -9.27 -8.00
N VAL A 42 -16.36 -8.13 -7.42
CA VAL A 42 -17.62 -8.00 -6.66
C VAL A 42 -18.86 -8.14 -7.54
N THR A 43 -18.76 -7.81 -8.83
CA THR A 43 -19.89 -7.90 -9.76
C THR A 43 -20.22 -9.34 -10.13
N TYR A 44 -19.20 -10.20 -10.28
CA TYR A 44 -19.37 -11.52 -10.90
C TYR A 44 -19.04 -12.71 -9.98
N ALA A 45 -18.26 -12.52 -8.92
CA ALA A 45 -17.81 -13.64 -8.09
C ALA A 45 -18.82 -13.97 -6.98
N PRO A 46 -19.19 -15.27 -6.80
CA PRO A 46 -19.94 -15.69 -5.63
C PRO A 46 -19.12 -15.51 -4.34
N PRO A 47 -19.76 -15.43 -3.15
CA PRO A 47 -19.09 -14.98 -1.91
C PRO A 47 -17.81 -15.73 -1.54
N LYS A 48 -17.79 -17.07 -1.66
CA LYS A 48 -16.58 -17.87 -1.36
C LYS A 48 -15.45 -17.62 -2.36
N LEU A 49 -15.77 -17.49 -3.65
CA LEU A 49 -14.76 -17.18 -4.68
C LEU A 49 -14.21 -15.78 -4.47
N LEU A 50 -15.07 -14.80 -4.19
CA LEU A 50 -14.67 -13.43 -3.87
C LEU A 50 -13.73 -13.39 -2.65
N ALA A 51 -14.04 -14.16 -1.61
CA ALA A 51 -13.21 -14.28 -0.42
C ALA A 51 -11.79 -14.77 -0.76
N LYS A 52 -11.68 -15.84 -1.56
CA LYS A 52 -10.38 -16.40 -2.02
C LYS A 52 -9.61 -15.39 -2.86
N GLN A 53 -10.26 -14.78 -3.84
CA GLN A 53 -9.63 -13.81 -4.76
C GLN A 53 -9.15 -12.56 -4.01
N TRP A 54 -9.96 -12.03 -3.09
CA TRP A 54 -9.57 -10.91 -2.23
C TRP A 54 -8.38 -11.28 -1.35
N LEU A 55 -8.42 -12.44 -0.67
CA LEU A 55 -7.33 -12.86 0.21
C LEU A 55 -6.02 -13.02 -0.56
N GLN A 56 -6.06 -13.63 -1.73
CA GLN A 56 -4.88 -13.81 -2.58
C GLN A 56 -4.29 -12.46 -3.02
N ALA A 57 -5.14 -11.53 -3.48
CA ALA A 57 -4.70 -10.18 -3.85
C ALA A 57 -4.08 -9.43 -2.65
N TYR A 58 -4.73 -9.51 -1.48
CA TYR A 58 -4.27 -8.88 -0.26
C TYR A 58 -2.92 -9.44 0.23
N GLN A 59 -2.73 -10.76 0.21
CA GLN A 59 -1.47 -11.41 0.62
C GLN A 59 -0.32 -11.15 -0.34
N PHE A 60 -0.62 -10.81 -1.60
CA PHE A 60 0.40 -10.38 -2.56
C PHE A 60 0.97 -9.00 -2.21
N GLY A 61 0.16 -8.13 -1.58
CA GLY A 61 0.51 -6.75 -1.23
C GLY A 61 1.91 -6.58 -0.65
N PRO A 62 2.26 -7.17 0.51
CA PRO A 62 3.57 -6.94 1.14
C PRO A 62 4.77 -7.34 0.29
N LYS A 63 4.63 -8.32 -0.61
CA LYS A 63 5.74 -8.81 -1.46
C LYS A 63 6.16 -7.76 -2.49
N PHE A 64 5.22 -6.92 -2.93
CA PHE A 64 5.44 -5.95 -3.99
C PHE A 64 5.42 -4.51 -3.47
N VAL A 65 4.48 -4.17 -2.59
CA VAL A 65 4.24 -2.82 -2.08
C VAL A 65 5.35 -2.35 -1.15
N LEU A 66 5.82 -3.20 -0.24
CA LEU A 66 6.78 -2.78 0.78
C LEU A 66 8.12 -2.32 0.16
N PRO A 67 8.72 -3.05 -0.81
CA PRO A 67 9.88 -2.54 -1.55
C PRO A 67 9.64 -1.20 -2.22
N LEU A 68 8.48 -1.00 -2.87
CA LEU A 68 8.16 0.27 -3.54
C LEU A 68 8.12 1.45 -2.57
N ILE A 69 7.44 1.28 -1.44
CA ILE A 69 7.30 2.33 -0.42
C ILE A 69 8.66 2.67 0.19
N LEU A 70 9.41 1.66 0.65
CA LEU A 70 10.68 1.90 1.34
C LEU A 70 11.73 2.52 0.43
N CYS A 71 11.93 1.97 -0.77
CA CYS A 71 12.93 2.49 -1.70
C CYS A 71 12.52 3.87 -2.24
N GLY A 72 11.23 4.09 -2.54
CA GLY A 72 10.73 5.40 -2.97
C GLY A 72 10.88 6.48 -1.89
N THR A 73 10.60 6.14 -0.63
CA THR A 73 10.82 7.05 0.51
C THR A 73 12.30 7.35 0.70
N LEU A 74 13.16 6.34 0.73
CA LEU A 74 14.60 6.53 0.96
C LEU A 74 15.25 7.34 -0.17
N ALA A 75 14.86 7.09 -1.42
CA ALA A 75 15.35 7.84 -2.57
C ALA A 75 14.96 9.34 -2.47
N ASN A 76 13.69 9.65 -2.20
CA ASN A 76 13.25 11.04 -2.03
C ASN A 76 13.87 11.71 -0.79
N ALA A 77 14.07 10.98 0.31
CA ALA A 77 14.76 11.51 1.49
C ALA A 77 16.24 11.83 1.20
N MET A 78 16.92 10.96 0.45
CA MET A 78 18.29 11.20 -0.02
C MET A 78 18.36 12.44 -0.91
N LEU A 79 17.45 12.58 -1.87
CA LEU A 79 17.38 13.76 -2.73
C LEU A 79 17.16 15.04 -1.92
N ALA A 80 16.20 15.03 -0.98
CA ALA A 80 15.97 16.17 -0.09
C ALA A 80 17.20 16.54 0.74
N TYR A 81 18.00 15.56 1.18
CA TYR A 81 19.20 15.81 1.98
C TYR A 81 20.32 16.49 1.19
N PHE A 82 20.53 16.08 -0.07
CA PHE A 82 21.61 16.60 -0.92
C PHE A 82 21.23 17.82 -1.74
N ASP A 83 19.94 18.13 -1.87
CA ASP A 83 19.46 19.25 -2.66
C ASP A 83 19.69 20.61 -1.97
N THR A 84 20.30 21.53 -2.71
CA THR A 84 20.58 22.90 -2.27
C THR A 84 19.44 23.88 -2.55
N ASN A 85 18.54 23.58 -3.50
CA ASN A 85 17.41 24.43 -3.82
C ASN A 85 16.27 24.19 -2.81
N PRO A 86 15.84 25.21 -2.04
CA PRO A 86 14.82 25.01 -1.00
C PRO A 86 13.48 24.50 -1.54
N SER A 87 13.08 24.90 -2.74
CA SER A 87 11.77 24.59 -3.33
C SER A 87 11.67 23.13 -3.75
N SER A 88 12.69 22.60 -4.43
CA SER A 88 12.80 21.19 -4.81
C SER A 88 13.02 20.31 -3.58
N ARG A 89 13.84 20.75 -2.63
CA ARG A 89 14.02 20.06 -1.34
C ARG A 89 12.69 19.84 -0.60
N ILE A 90 11.84 20.87 -0.48
CA ILE A 90 10.53 20.73 0.17
C ILE A 90 9.67 19.69 -0.56
N GLN A 91 9.69 19.69 -1.89
CA GLN A 91 8.92 18.74 -2.69
C GLN A 91 9.42 17.30 -2.52
N TYR A 92 10.73 17.07 -2.46
CA TYR A 92 11.29 15.76 -2.13
C TYR A 92 10.91 15.30 -0.71
N VAL A 93 10.90 16.21 0.28
CA VAL A 93 10.39 15.89 1.63
C VAL A 93 8.91 15.51 1.58
N VAL A 94 8.09 16.27 0.85
CA VAL A 94 6.66 15.95 0.67
C VAL A 94 6.50 14.56 0.05
N ALA A 95 7.27 14.23 -1.00
CA ALA A 95 7.23 12.92 -1.63
C ALA A 95 7.64 11.79 -0.67
N ALA A 96 8.70 11.97 0.12
CA ALA A 96 9.16 10.98 1.09
C ALA A 96 8.11 10.74 2.20
N VAL A 97 7.58 11.82 2.79
CA VAL A 97 6.62 11.78 3.90
C VAL A 97 5.28 11.19 3.45
N THR A 98 4.75 11.63 2.30
CA THR A 98 3.49 11.08 1.77
C THR A 98 3.62 9.61 1.42
N THR A 99 4.74 9.19 0.81
CA THR A 99 4.98 7.77 0.50
C THR A 99 5.06 6.92 1.79
N ILE A 100 5.83 7.34 2.80
CA ILE A 100 5.98 6.53 4.03
C ILE A 100 4.71 6.51 4.88
N SER A 101 3.85 7.55 4.78
CA SER A 101 2.57 7.63 5.51
C SER A 101 1.60 6.47 5.20
N ILE A 102 1.80 5.79 4.06
CA ILE A 102 1.07 4.58 3.70
C ILE A 102 1.27 3.46 4.72
N MET A 103 2.45 3.34 5.34
CA MET A 103 2.73 2.31 6.33
C MET A 103 1.87 2.44 7.59
N PRO A 104 1.85 3.58 8.31
CA PRO A 104 0.98 3.71 9.48
C PRO A 104 -0.51 3.63 9.12
N MET A 105 -0.94 4.17 7.96
CA MET A 105 -2.32 3.97 7.48
C MET A 105 -2.65 2.48 7.31
N THR A 106 -1.72 1.70 6.79
CA THR A 106 -1.89 0.24 6.65
C THR A 106 -1.94 -0.43 8.01
N LEU A 107 -0.86 -0.32 8.78
CA LEU A 107 -0.62 -1.15 9.95
C LEU A 107 -1.48 -0.76 11.15
N LEU A 108 -1.81 0.52 11.31
CA LEU A 108 -2.53 1.03 12.48
C LEU A 108 -4.03 1.19 12.24
N TYR A 109 -4.44 1.43 10.99
CA TYR A 109 -5.84 1.68 10.64
C TYR A 109 -6.45 0.52 9.85
N MET A 110 -5.90 0.15 8.69
CA MET A 110 -6.52 -0.86 7.83
C MET A 110 -6.36 -2.29 8.34
N GLU A 111 -5.18 -2.66 8.83
CA GLU A 111 -4.86 -4.00 9.33
C GLU A 111 -5.73 -4.46 10.50
N PRO A 112 -5.86 -3.68 11.58
CA PRO A 112 -6.78 -4.02 12.67
C PRO A 112 -8.25 -3.73 12.35
N GLY A 113 -8.50 -3.01 11.26
CA GLY A 113 -9.83 -2.62 10.78
C GLY A 113 -10.30 -3.48 9.62
N ILE A 114 -10.47 -2.84 8.45
CA ILE A 114 -11.10 -3.45 7.28
C ILE A 114 -10.37 -4.69 6.74
N ASN A 115 -9.03 -4.75 6.78
CA ASN A 115 -8.27 -5.93 6.33
C ASN A 115 -8.49 -7.09 7.31
N GLY A 116 -8.47 -6.80 8.61
CA GLY A 116 -8.78 -7.78 9.65
C GLY A 116 -10.20 -8.33 9.50
N ALA A 117 -11.19 -7.44 9.34
CA ALA A 117 -12.58 -7.83 9.11
C ALA A 117 -12.74 -8.76 7.90
N ALA A 118 -12.07 -8.43 6.79
CA ALA A 118 -12.07 -9.25 5.60
C ALA A 118 -11.42 -10.63 5.83
N LYS A 119 -10.29 -10.71 6.54
CA LYS A 119 -9.68 -12.00 6.94
C LYS A 119 -10.66 -12.85 7.77
N CYS A 120 -11.36 -12.23 8.73
CA CYS A 120 -12.36 -12.93 9.54
C CYS A 120 -13.52 -13.46 8.69
N LYS A 121 -14.03 -12.65 7.75
CA LYS A 121 -15.08 -13.10 6.82
C LYS A 121 -14.59 -14.24 5.91
N VAL A 122 -13.35 -14.17 5.43
CA VAL A 122 -12.76 -15.25 4.63
C VAL A 122 -12.74 -16.56 5.41
N GLN A 123 -12.27 -16.54 6.66
CA GLN A 123 -12.31 -17.74 7.50
C GLN A 123 -13.73 -18.24 7.74
N GLN A 124 -14.69 -17.35 8.02
CA GLN A 124 -16.09 -17.74 8.21
C GLN A 124 -16.66 -18.46 6.97
N LEU A 125 -16.39 -17.93 5.77
CA LEU A 125 -16.92 -18.45 4.52
C LEU A 125 -16.24 -19.73 4.02
N LEU A 126 -14.99 -19.95 4.41
CA LEU A 126 -14.17 -21.09 3.96
C LEU A 126 -13.96 -22.14 5.06
N ARG A 127 -14.66 -22.02 6.20
CA ARG A 127 -14.53 -22.93 7.33
C ARG A 127 -14.85 -24.38 6.97
N ASP A 128 -15.86 -24.59 6.13
CA ASP A 128 -16.26 -25.92 5.64
C ASP A 128 -15.27 -26.50 4.61
N GLU A 129 -14.37 -25.68 4.07
CA GLU A 129 -13.24 -26.10 3.25
C GLU A 129 -11.97 -26.33 4.09
N GLY A 130 -12.06 -26.27 5.42
CA GLY A 130 -10.92 -26.48 6.32
C GLY A 130 -9.96 -25.29 6.41
N PHE A 131 -10.33 -24.11 5.92
CA PHE A 131 -9.50 -22.92 6.03
C PHE A 131 -9.57 -22.33 7.44
N GLU A 132 -8.41 -22.22 8.08
CA GLU A 132 -8.25 -21.59 9.38
C GLU A 132 -7.04 -20.65 9.38
N MET A 133 -7.22 -19.49 9.99
CA MET A 133 -6.18 -18.48 10.15
C MET A 133 -5.92 -18.28 11.64
N GLN A 134 -4.65 -18.32 11.99
CA GLN A 134 -4.19 -18.18 13.37
C GLN A 134 -4.17 -16.72 13.80
N GLU A 135 -4.28 -16.46 15.10
CA GLU A 135 -4.10 -15.13 15.67
C GLU A 135 -2.67 -14.62 15.48
N SER A 136 -2.53 -13.31 15.26
CA SER A 136 -1.22 -12.67 15.17
C SER A 136 -0.67 -12.39 16.57
N THR A 137 0.44 -13.02 16.95
CA THR A 137 1.17 -12.73 18.18
C THR A 137 2.32 -11.77 17.90
N GLY A 138 2.13 -10.48 18.19
CA GLY A 138 3.14 -9.45 17.99
C GLY A 138 3.06 -8.80 16.60
N MET A 139 4.01 -9.10 15.71
CA MET A 139 4.11 -8.43 14.40
C MET A 139 2.89 -8.70 13.52
N VAL A 140 2.44 -7.66 12.82
CA VAL A 140 1.34 -7.76 11.85
C VAL A 140 1.74 -8.68 10.70
N ARG A 141 0.89 -9.69 10.44
CA ARG A 141 1.10 -10.66 9.38
C ARG A 141 -0.14 -10.78 8.49
N VAL A 142 0.08 -10.91 7.19
CA VAL A 142 -1.01 -11.03 6.20
C VAL A 142 -1.68 -12.40 6.20
N ASP A 143 -1.01 -13.42 6.73
CA ASP A 143 -1.51 -14.78 6.91
C ASP A 143 -2.06 -15.04 8.32
N ARG A 144 -2.28 -14.00 9.12
CA ARG A 144 -2.77 -14.08 10.51
C ARG A 144 -3.89 -13.08 10.77
N HIS A 145 -4.77 -13.41 11.73
CA HIS A 145 -5.83 -12.50 12.17
C HIS A 145 -5.24 -11.32 12.93
N THR A 146 -5.71 -10.14 12.55
CA THR A 146 -5.29 -8.85 13.11
C THR A 146 -6.48 -8.01 13.57
N ALA A 147 -7.71 -8.47 13.31
CA ALA A 147 -8.93 -7.70 13.51
C ALA A 147 -9.20 -7.41 15.00
N LYS A 148 -9.49 -6.14 15.30
CA LYS A 148 -10.11 -5.75 16.59
C LYS A 148 -11.49 -6.39 16.72
N GLU A 149 -11.91 -6.65 17.95
CA GLU A 149 -13.18 -7.35 18.25
C GLU A 149 -14.41 -6.70 17.56
N ALA A 150 -14.51 -5.37 17.57
CA ALA A 150 -15.59 -4.65 16.90
C ALA A 150 -15.66 -4.94 15.39
N TRP A 151 -14.51 -5.02 14.72
CA TRP A 151 -14.41 -5.33 13.30
C TRP A 151 -14.72 -6.80 13.00
N ARG A 152 -14.44 -7.73 13.93
CA ARG A 152 -14.87 -9.13 13.82
C ARG A 152 -16.39 -9.25 13.86
N LYS A 153 -17.01 -8.66 14.89
CA LYS A 153 -18.48 -8.66 15.06
C LYS A 153 -19.19 -8.01 13.88
N TRP A 154 -18.61 -6.93 13.34
CA TRP A 154 -19.13 -6.29 12.13
C TRP A 154 -18.99 -7.21 10.91
N ALA A 155 -17.82 -7.84 10.72
CA ALA A 155 -17.58 -8.75 9.62
C ALA A 155 -18.59 -9.91 9.64
N GLU A 156 -18.81 -10.58 10.78
CA GLU A 156 -19.75 -11.70 10.91
C GLU A 156 -21.13 -11.43 10.30
N LYS A 157 -21.62 -10.19 10.42
CA LYS A 157 -22.94 -9.74 9.97
C LYS A 157 -22.97 -9.10 8.59
N THR A 158 -21.81 -8.89 7.96
CA THR A 158 -21.68 -8.16 6.71
C THR A 158 -21.30 -9.10 5.56
N ASP A 159 -21.83 -8.87 4.37
CA ASP A 159 -21.49 -9.68 3.20
C ASP A 159 -20.06 -9.40 2.71
N MET A 160 -19.40 -10.43 2.17
CA MET A 160 -18.03 -10.29 1.63
C MET A 160 -17.95 -9.22 0.53
N LYS A 161 -19.03 -9.04 -0.23
CA LYS A 161 -19.19 -7.98 -1.23
C LYS A 161 -19.02 -6.59 -0.62
N ASP A 162 -19.75 -6.30 0.46
CA ASP A 162 -19.71 -4.98 1.11
C ASP A 162 -18.36 -4.74 1.80
N ILE A 163 -17.78 -5.79 2.39
CA ILE A 163 -16.43 -5.73 2.96
C ILE A 163 -15.40 -5.40 1.87
N ALA A 164 -15.44 -6.09 0.72
CA ALA A 164 -14.53 -5.84 -0.39
C ALA A 164 -14.70 -4.44 -0.98
N LEU A 165 -15.93 -3.94 -1.13
CA LEU A 165 -16.21 -2.58 -1.60
C LEU A 165 -15.69 -1.52 -0.62
N MET A 166 -15.93 -1.71 0.69
CA MET A 166 -15.41 -0.80 1.71
C MET A 166 -13.88 -0.81 1.74
N TRP A 167 -13.27 -1.99 1.62
CA TRP A 167 -11.82 -2.13 1.47
C TRP A 167 -11.31 -1.34 0.27
N SER A 168 -11.94 -1.48 -0.90
CA SER A 168 -11.56 -0.76 -2.12
C SER A 168 -11.65 0.76 -1.94
N ARG A 169 -12.71 1.27 -1.31
CA ARG A 169 -12.89 2.70 -1.02
C ARG A 169 -11.81 3.24 -0.09
N ILE A 170 -11.48 2.52 0.98
CA ILE A 170 -10.40 2.94 1.89
C ILE A 170 -9.05 2.87 1.17
N ASN A 171 -8.81 1.81 0.39
CA ASN A 171 -7.59 1.63 -0.39
C ASN A 171 -7.40 2.75 -1.45
N ALA A 172 -8.49 3.32 -1.97
CA ALA A 172 -8.44 4.39 -2.98
C ALA A 172 -7.71 5.66 -2.48
N TRP A 173 -7.73 5.93 -1.17
CA TRP A 173 -6.95 7.03 -0.60
C TRP A 173 -5.44 6.89 -0.83
N ARG A 174 -4.92 5.66 -0.92
CA ARG A 174 -3.49 5.41 -1.09
C ARG A 174 -2.97 5.85 -2.46
N TRP A 175 -3.75 5.66 -3.53
CA TRP A 175 -3.33 6.11 -4.85
C TRP A 175 -3.34 7.64 -4.93
N MET A 176 -4.31 8.31 -4.29
CA MET A 176 -4.33 9.77 -4.23
C MET A 176 -3.10 10.34 -3.49
N ILE A 177 -2.78 9.77 -2.32
CA ILE A 177 -1.60 10.18 -1.53
C ILE A 177 -0.30 9.98 -2.33
N THR A 178 -0.16 8.85 -3.01
CA THR A 178 1.07 8.55 -3.76
C THR A 178 1.14 9.21 -5.13
N ALA A 179 0.02 9.61 -5.71
CA ALA A 179 -0.01 10.49 -6.87
C ALA A 179 0.60 11.85 -6.52
N VAL A 180 0.28 12.40 -5.35
CA VAL A 180 0.94 13.62 -4.84
C VAL A 180 2.45 13.41 -4.70
N ALA A 181 2.87 12.28 -4.14
CA ALA A 181 4.30 11.95 -4.02
C ALA A 181 5.01 11.90 -5.39
N THR A 182 4.35 11.26 -6.38
CA THR A 182 4.86 11.14 -7.74
C THR A 182 5.04 12.50 -8.39
N VAL A 183 4.01 13.35 -8.34
CA VAL A 183 4.05 14.70 -8.91
C VAL A 183 5.10 15.55 -8.21
N ALA A 184 5.14 15.53 -6.86
CA ALA A 184 6.13 16.30 -6.12
C ALA A 184 7.58 15.89 -6.46
N SER A 185 7.87 14.59 -6.53
CA SER A 185 9.20 14.10 -6.90
C SER A 185 9.59 14.47 -8.34
N ALA A 186 8.65 14.34 -9.28
CA ALA A 186 8.87 14.69 -10.68
C ALA A 186 9.08 16.19 -10.86
N SER A 187 8.26 17.03 -10.22
CA SER A 187 8.38 18.48 -10.25
C SER A 187 9.70 18.95 -9.61
N ALA A 188 10.10 18.37 -8.48
CA ALA A 188 11.38 18.69 -7.84
C ALA A 188 12.58 18.41 -8.73
N THR A 189 12.53 17.33 -9.51
CA THR A 189 13.61 16.90 -10.41
C THR A 189 13.78 17.83 -11.62
N CYS A 190 12.77 18.65 -11.93
CA CYS A 190 12.80 19.61 -13.03
C CYS A 190 13.14 21.05 -12.62
N LEU A 191 13.39 21.31 -11.34
CA LEU A 191 13.71 22.63 -10.76
C LEU A 191 15.21 22.78 -10.45
#